data_AF-A0A926SLH7-F1
#
_entry.id   AF-A0A926SLH7-F1
#
_cell.length_a   1.000
_cell.length_b   1.000
_cell.length_c   1.000
_cell.angle_alpha   90.00
_cell.angle_beta   90.00
_cell.angle_gamma   90.00
#
_symmetry.space_group_name_H-M   'P 1'
#
loop_
_entity.id
_entity.type
_entity.pdbx_description
1 polymer ?
#
loop_
_entity_poly.entity_id
_entity_poly.type
_entity_poly.pdbx_seq_one_letter_code
_entity_poly.pdbx_strand_id
1 'polypeptide(L)'
;MVGRWLDIYPDGRVFEMEGGKPLRVFQTNGEVKKLLNALQQTNAGRYAIAPPAKVPPTIETERRVIRITRTNRTNPSGLVLLNVALIQGNRAIDQIPAISGQPREQNFRTVNQSRAGSMEPLPEGYWLVGNVEWASGVRDDYSKSWADDANGLGPVWVGMRCNSPTERTAIGFHLDNNAAASPGTNGCVGISSLADLKKFVGWFNDPRYAPRVAIVNWGLGTVETLKS
;
A
#
# COMPACT_ATOMS: atom_id res chain seq x y z
N MET A 1 -22.21 -15.09 -22.39
CA MET A 1 -22.09 -14.26 -21.18
C MET A 1 -21.94 -15.17 -19.98
N VAL A 2 -20.93 -14.95 -19.16
CA VAL A 2 -20.76 -15.70 -17.92
C VAL A 2 -21.69 -15.06 -16.88
N GLY A 3 -22.64 -15.84 -16.34
CA GLY A 3 -23.65 -15.31 -15.41
C GLY A 3 -23.06 -14.90 -14.07
N ARG A 4 -23.64 -13.88 -13.42
CA ARG A 4 -23.35 -13.48 -12.04
C ARG A 4 -24.34 -14.09 -11.07
N TRP A 5 -23.87 -14.53 -9.90
CA TRP A 5 -24.72 -15.03 -8.82
C TRP A 5 -24.16 -14.67 -7.44
N LEU A 6 -24.96 -14.82 -6.39
CA LEU A 6 -24.50 -14.74 -5.00
C LEU A 6 -24.41 -16.13 -4.36
N ASP A 7 -23.33 -16.42 -3.65
CA ASP A 7 -23.24 -17.56 -2.72
C ASP A 7 -23.32 -17.05 -1.27
N ILE A 8 -24.34 -17.47 -0.52
CA ILE A 8 -24.58 -17.10 0.88
C ILE A 8 -24.08 -18.21 1.79
N TYR A 9 -23.12 -17.91 2.67
CA TYR A 9 -22.50 -18.90 3.56
C TYR A 9 -23.07 -18.88 4.97
N PRO A 10 -23.05 -20.03 5.67
CA PRO A 10 -23.54 -20.13 7.05
C PRO A 10 -22.81 -19.22 8.05
N ASP A 11 -21.58 -18.83 7.74
CA ASP A 11 -20.78 -17.92 8.57
C ASP A 11 -21.15 -16.44 8.38
N GLY A 12 -22.21 -16.15 7.62
CA GLY A 12 -22.69 -14.79 7.38
C GLY A 12 -21.96 -14.06 6.25
N ARG A 13 -21.06 -14.70 5.51
CA ARG A 13 -20.48 -14.10 4.30
C ARG A 13 -21.35 -14.34 3.07
N VAL A 14 -21.47 -13.32 2.22
CA VAL A 14 -22.15 -13.42 0.92
C VAL A 14 -21.16 -13.07 -0.17
N PHE A 15 -20.95 -13.96 -1.14
CA PHE A 15 -19.97 -13.80 -2.21
C PHE A 15 -20.70 -13.52 -3.52
N GLU A 16 -20.40 -12.40 -4.17
CA GLU A 16 -20.76 -12.21 -5.57
C GLU A 16 -19.76 -12.97 -6.44
N MET A 17 -20.27 -13.81 -7.34
CA MET A 17 -19.50 -14.76 -8.15
C MET A 17 -19.69 -14.48 -9.64
N GLU A 18 -18.63 -14.63 -10.43
CA GLU A 18 -18.66 -14.57 -11.90
C GLU A 18 -17.61 -15.56 -12.44
N GLY A 19 -18.02 -16.46 -13.34
CA GLY A 19 -17.09 -17.43 -13.95
C GLY A 19 -16.42 -18.37 -12.97
N GLY A 20 -17.11 -18.70 -11.87
CA GLY A 20 -16.60 -19.58 -10.82
C GLY A 20 -15.62 -18.90 -9.85
N LYS A 21 -15.41 -17.58 -9.99
CA LYS A 21 -14.51 -16.81 -9.13
C LYS A 21 -15.30 -15.82 -8.27
N PRO A 22 -14.90 -15.60 -7.01
CA PRO A 22 -15.49 -14.57 -6.18
C PRO A 22 -15.03 -13.17 -6.63
N LEU A 23 -15.98 -12.30 -6.92
CA LEU A 23 -15.78 -10.89 -7.26
C LEU A 23 -15.77 -9.99 -6.01
N ARG A 24 -16.67 -10.25 -5.05
CA ARG A 24 -16.88 -9.40 -3.87
C ARG A 24 -17.45 -10.21 -2.71
N VAL A 25 -17.13 -9.82 -1.47
CA VAL A 25 -17.71 -10.38 -0.25
C VAL A 25 -18.46 -9.29 0.49
N PHE A 26 -19.65 -9.62 0.97
CA PHE A 26 -20.40 -8.84 1.93
C PHE A 26 -20.39 -9.58 3.26
N GLN A 27 -20.02 -8.88 4.33
CA GLN A 27 -20.08 -9.39 5.69
C GLN A 27 -21.46 -9.06 6.26
N THR A 28 -22.33 -10.06 6.33
CA THR A 28 -23.67 -9.88 6.89
C THR A 28 -23.74 -10.24 8.37
N ASN A 29 -22.83 -11.09 8.86
CA ASN A 29 -22.85 -11.63 10.22
C ASN A 29 -24.22 -12.25 10.61
N GLY A 30 -24.98 -12.74 9.62
CA GLY A 30 -26.34 -13.25 9.83
C GLY A 30 -27.44 -12.19 9.92
N GLU A 31 -27.12 -10.90 9.79
CA GLU A 31 -28.10 -9.83 9.87
C GLU A 31 -28.88 -9.68 8.55
N VAL A 32 -30.20 -9.86 8.62
CA VAL A 32 -31.13 -9.76 7.48
C VAL A 32 -31.00 -8.40 6.77
N LYS A 33 -30.85 -7.30 7.51
CA LYS A 33 -30.70 -5.96 6.93
C LYS A 33 -29.44 -5.83 6.07
N LYS A 34 -28.32 -6.42 6.52
CA LYS A 34 -27.06 -6.42 5.76
C LYS A 34 -27.14 -7.31 4.52
N LEU A 35 -27.88 -8.42 4.60
CA LEU A 35 -28.17 -9.28 3.45
C LEU A 35 -29.01 -8.54 2.39
N LEU A 36 -30.07 -7.84 2.80
CA LEU A 36 -30.89 -7.02 1.90
C LEU A 36 -30.05 -5.93 1.22
N ASN A 37 -29.17 -5.26 1.97
CA ASN A 37 -28.24 -4.30 1.40
C ASN A 37 -27.28 -4.95 0.38
N ALA A 38 -26.78 -6.15 0.64
CA ALA A 38 -25.92 -6.88 -0.30
C ALA A 38 -26.66 -7.19 -1.61
N LEU A 39 -27.93 -7.61 -1.53
CA LEU A 39 -28.78 -7.89 -2.69
C LEU A 39 -29.04 -6.63 -3.54
N GLN A 40 -29.18 -5.47 -2.91
CA GLN A 40 -29.38 -4.19 -3.62
C GLN A 40 -28.10 -3.66 -4.29
N GLN A 41 -26.92 -4.16 -3.89
CA GLN A 41 -25.61 -3.68 -4.37
C GLN A 41 -24.98 -4.56 -5.45
N THR A 42 -25.69 -5.59 -5.92
CA THR A 42 -25.22 -6.55 -6.92
C THR A 42 -26.06 -6.52 -8.19
N ASN A 43 -25.46 -6.92 -9.31
CA ASN A 43 -26.18 -7.22 -10.56
C ASN A 43 -26.38 -8.74 -10.75
N ALA A 44 -26.22 -9.53 -9.68
CA ALA A 44 -26.45 -10.96 -9.71
C ALA A 44 -27.93 -11.27 -9.97
N GLY A 45 -28.21 -12.03 -11.05
CA GLY A 45 -29.57 -12.46 -11.37
C GLY A 45 -30.04 -13.67 -10.58
N ARG A 46 -29.17 -14.27 -9.76
CA ARG A 46 -29.41 -15.51 -9.00
C ARG A 46 -28.66 -15.49 -7.68
N TYR A 47 -29.15 -16.26 -6.70
CA TYR A 47 -28.45 -16.53 -5.45
C TYR A 47 -28.57 -18.01 -5.08
N ALA A 48 -27.61 -18.50 -4.31
CA ALA A 48 -27.57 -19.85 -3.76
C ALA A 48 -27.15 -19.79 -2.29
N ILE A 49 -27.74 -20.65 -1.47
CA ILE A 49 -27.27 -20.89 -0.10
C ILE A 49 -26.21 -21.98 -0.19
N ALA A 50 -24.99 -21.66 0.26
CA ALA A 50 -23.91 -22.61 0.30
C ALA A 50 -24.23 -23.71 1.32
N PRO A 51 -24.06 -25.01 0.98
CA PRO A 51 -24.27 -26.08 1.93
C PRO A 51 -23.27 -25.97 3.09
N PRO A 52 -23.59 -26.48 4.29
CA PRO A 52 -22.74 -26.32 5.49
C PRO A 52 -21.29 -26.76 5.31
N ALA A 53 -21.04 -27.78 4.47
CA ALA A 53 -19.70 -28.30 4.20
C ALA A 53 -18.93 -27.53 3.11
N LYS A 54 -19.57 -26.61 2.38
CA LYS A 54 -18.89 -25.82 1.35
C LYS A 54 -18.00 -24.79 2.04
N VAL A 55 -16.69 -24.93 1.84
CA VAL A 55 -15.72 -23.95 2.34
C VAL A 55 -15.97 -22.62 1.62
N PRO A 56 -16.15 -21.51 2.35
CA PRO A 56 -16.20 -20.18 1.77
C PRO A 56 -14.96 -19.97 0.90
N PRO A 57 -15.10 -19.58 -0.38
CA PRO A 57 -13.94 -19.28 -1.18
C PRO A 57 -13.18 -18.19 -0.46
N THR A 58 -11.87 -18.28 -0.46
CA THR A 58 -11.06 -17.16 -0.04
C THR A 58 -11.31 -16.12 -1.13
N ILE A 59 -12.08 -15.06 -0.84
CA ILE A 59 -11.77 -13.83 -1.55
C ILE A 59 -10.41 -13.48 -0.97
N GLU A 60 -9.36 -13.72 -1.74
CA GLU A 60 -8.34 -12.70 -1.80
C GLU A 60 -9.11 -11.43 -2.19
N THR A 61 -9.77 -10.75 -1.22
CA THR A 61 -10.16 -9.36 -1.43
C THR A 61 -8.86 -8.79 -1.93
N GLU A 62 -8.80 -8.42 -3.20
CA GLU A 62 -7.56 -8.24 -3.96
C GLU A 62 -6.70 -7.19 -3.27
N ARG A 63 -6.06 -7.60 -2.18
CA ARG A 63 -5.64 -6.72 -1.10
C ARG A 63 -4.39 -6.13 -1.67
N ARG A 64 -4.54 -4.89 -2.10
CA ARG A 64 -3.40 -4.20 -2.65
C ARG A 64 -2.44 -3.96 -1.53
N VAL A 65 -1.21 -4.41 -1.72
CA VAL A 65 -0.11 -4.11 -0.82
C VAL A 65 0.94 -3.34 -1.61
N ILE A 66 1.60 -2.42 -0.94
CA ILE A 66 2.77 -1.78 -1.51
C ILE A 66 3.95 -2.70 -1.22
N ARG A 67 4.78 -3.00 -2.22
CA ARG A 67 6.08 -3.63 -2.01
C ARG A 67 7.17 -2.63 -2.33
N ILE A 68 8.13 -2.50 -1.44
CA ILE A 68 9.31 -1.67 -1.63
C ILE A 68 10.52 -2.59 -1.69
N THR A 69 11.28 -2.49 -2.77
CA THR A 69 12.49 -3.30 -3.00
C THR A 69 13.61 -2.41 -3.47
N ARG A 70 14.84 -2.72 -3.07
CA ARG A 70 16.02 -2.05 -3.62
C ARG A 70 16.31 -2.59 -5.02
N THR A 71 16.79 -1.73 -5.90
CA THR A 71 17.35 -2.14 -7.19
C THR A 71 18.87 -2.23 -7.10
N ASN A 72 19.52 -2.75 -8.15
CA ASN A 72 20.99 -2.73 -8.27
C ASN A 72 21.51 -1.42 -8.88
N ARG A 73 20.71 -0.35 -8.88
CA ARG A 73 21.04 0.94 -9.49
C ARG A 73 21.16 2.02 -8.42
N THR A 74 22.03 2.97 -8.70
CA THR A 74 22.27 4.15 -7.88
C THR A 74 22.15 5.40 -8.76
N ASN A 75 21.63 6.50 -8.22
CA ASN A 75 21.63 7.78 -8.95
C ASN A 75 23.00 8.49 -8.84
N PRO A 76 23.23 9.59 -9.57
CA PRO A 76 24.50 10.34 -9.50
C PRO A 76 24.84 10.88 -8.10
N SER A 77 23.84 11.06 -7.24
CA SER A 77 24.01 11.51 -5.85
C SER A 77 24.38 10.37 -4.89
N GLY A 78 24.53 9.13 -5.35
CA GLY A 78 24.88 7.99 -4.50
C GLY A 78 23.69 7.31 -3.80
N LEU A 79 22.45 7.68 -4.13
CA LEU A 79 21.24 7.06 -3.57
C LEU A 79 20.87 5.79 -4.32
N VAL A 80 20.64 4.70 -3.59
CA VAL A 80 20.13 3.46 -4.17
C VAL A 80 18.70 3.68 -4.64
N LEU A 81 18.42 3.36 -5.91
CA LEU A 81 17.09 3.45 -6.47
C LEU A 81 16.22 2.30 -5.95
N LEU A 82 15.01 2.65 -5.51
CA LEU A 82 14.00 1.71 -5.04
C LEU A 82 12.92 1.52 -6.09
N ASN A 83 12.32 0.33 -6.09
CA ASN A 83 11.09 0.04 -6.79
C ASN A 83 9.95 -0.05 -5.77
N VAL A 84 8.98 0.87 -5.89
CA VAL A 84 7.73 0.85 -5.12
C VAL A 84 6.65 0.30 -6.05
N ALA A 85 6.17 -0.90 -5.77
CA ALA A 85 5.20 -1.60 -6.60
C ALA A 85 3.86 -1.77 -5.87
N LEU A 86 2.76 -1.55 -6.59
CA LEU A 86 1.42 -1.94 -6.15
C LEU A 86 1.20 -3.40 -6.54
N ILE A 87 1.06 -4.25 -5.54
CA ILE A 87 0.87 -5.69 -5.72
C ILE A 87 -0.59 -6.02 -5.48
N GLN A 88 -1.17 -6.82 -6.37
CA GLN A 88 -2.51 -7.37 -6.25
C GLN A 88 -2.43 -8.90 -6.40
N GLY A 89 -2.77 -9.63 -5.34
CA GLY A 89 -2.44 -11.06 -5.25
C GLY A 89 -0.92 -11.27 -5.37
N ASN A 90 -0.47 -12.03 -6.37
CA ASN A 90 0.95 -12.26 -6.65
C ASN A 90 1.52 -11.40 -7.78
N ARG A 91 0.75 -10.46 -8.33
CA ARG A 91 1.14 -9.68 -9.51
C ARG A 91 1.40 -8.22 -9.14
N ALA A 92 2.51 -7.67 -9.64
CA ALA A 92 2.69 -6.22 -9.70
C ALA A 92 1.75 -5.66 -10.79
N ILE A 93 0.81 -4.81 -10.37
CA ILE A 93 -0.14 -4.16 -11.27
C ILE A 93 0.27 -2.72 -11.60
N ASP A 94 1.15 -2.14 -10.79
CA ASP A 94 1.75 -0.84 -11.06
C ASP A 94 3.07 -0.65 -10.29
N GLN A 95 3.89 0.33 -10.69
CA GLN A 95 5.13 0.67 -9.99
C GLN A 95 5.63 2.09 -10.27
N ILE A 96 6.42 2.62 -9.34
CA ILE A 96 7.10 3.93 -9.41
C ILE A 96 8.52 3.84 -8.81
N PRO A 97 9.46 4.69 -9.26
CA PRO A 97 10.76 4.83 -8.62
C PRO A 97 10.64 5.63 -7.32
N ALA A 98 11.52 5.32 -6.35
CA ALA A 98 11.70 6.10 -5.13
C ALA A 98 13.15 6.01 -4.63
N ILE A 99 13.46 6.79 -3.60
CA ILE A 99 14.68 6.70 -2.81
C ILE A 99 14.34 6.64 -1.31
N SER A 100 15.32 6.29 -0.47
CA SER A 100 15.17 6.38 0.98
C SER A 100 16.54 6.56 1.64
N GLY A 101 16.57 7.32 2.73
CA GLY A 101 17.80 7.65 3.44
C GLY A 101 18.63 8.73 2.72
N GLN A 102 19.69 9.19 3.40
CA GLN A 102 20.64 10.14 2.83
C GLN A 102 21.73 9.43 2.02
N PRO A 103 22.40 10.13 1.07
CA PRO A 103 23.49 9.58 0.27
C PRO A 103 24.60 8.91 1.07
N ARG A 104 24.98 9.50 2.20
CA ARG A 104 26.06 9.02 3.08
C ARG A 104 25.63 7.89 4.03
N GLU A 105 24.33 7.56 4.09
CA GLU A 105 23.75 6.62 5.06
C GLU A 105 23.00 5.47 4.37
N GLN A 106 23.50 4.95 3.24
CA GLN A 106 22.81 3.89 2.46
C GLN A 106 22.93 2.47 3.08
N ASN A 107 22.80 2.36 4.41
CA ASN A 107 22.80 1.10 5.13
C ASN A 107 21.37 0.54 5.24
N PHE A 108 21.07 -0.50 4.47
CA PHE A 108 19.77 -1.18 4.51
C PHE A 108 19.73 -2.17 5.66
N ARG A 109 18.87 -1.93 6.65
CA ARG A 109 18.76 -2.72 7.89
C ARG A 109 17.38 -3.34 8.06
N THR A 110 17.28 -4.32 8.94
CA THR A 110 16.02 -4.84 9.47
C THR A 110 15.49 -3.92 10.59
N VAL A 111 14.20 -4.02 10.93
CA VAL A 111 13.57 -3.18 11.97
C VAL A 111 14.35 -3.15 13.30
N ASN A 112 14.81 -4.31 13.78
CA ASN A 112 15.53 -4.45 15.05
C ASN A 112 16.96 -3.87 15.06
N GLN A 113 17.55 -3.70 13.88
CA GLN A 113 18.89 -3.12 13.71
C GLN A 113 18.86 -1.62 13.43
N SER A 114 17.71 -1.09 13.01
CA SER A 114 17.54 0.33 12.74
C SER A 114 17.60 1.16 14.03
N ARG A 115 18.08 2.41 13.90
CA ARG A 115 18.15 3.39 14.99
C ARG A 115 17.45 4.69 14.64
N ALA A 116 16.87 5.36 15.63
CA ALA A 116 16.35 6.72 15.47
C ALA A 116 17.47 7.68 15.03
N GLY A 117 17.14 8.68 14.20
CA GLY A 117 18.11 9.71 13.78
C GLY A 117 19.23 9.24 12.86
N SER A 118 19.28 7.95 12.49
CA SER A 118 20.31 7.38 11.63
C SER A 118 20.36 7.96 10.21
N MET A 119 19.25 8.56 9.75
CA MET A 119 19.08 9.03 8.37
C MET A 119 19.28 7.92 7.31
N GLU A 120 19.33 6.67 7.74
CA GLU A 120 19.40 5.48 6.90
C GLU A 120 18.05 5.20 6.22
N PRO A 121 18.03 4.41 5.12
CA PRO A 121 16.82 3.92 4.50
C PRO A 121 15.81 3.34 5.50
N LEU A 122 14.53 3.38 5.12
CA LEU A 122 13.44 2.69 5.80
C LEU A 122 13.82 1.22 6.08
N PRO A 123 13.75 0.70 7.32
CA PRO A 123 14.16 -0.67 7.54
C PRO A 123 13.18 -1.72 6.99
N GLU A 124 13.73 -2.89 6.64
CA GLU A 124 13.00 -4.08 6.20
C GLU A 124 11.97 -4.48 7.26
N GLY A 125 10.71 -4.68 6.85
CA GLY A 125 9.62 -5.01 7.75
C GLY A 125 8.23 -4.80 7.16
N TYR A 126 7.21 -5.05 7.98
CA TYR A 126 5.81 -4.80 7.67
C TYR A 126 5.36 -3.46 8.25
N TRP A 127 4.75 -2.63 7.41
CA TRP A 127 4.33 -1.29 7.76
C TRP A 127 2.85 -1.09 7.45
N LEU A 128 2.13 -0.53 8.40
CA LEU A 128 0.77 -0.05 8.19
C LEU A 128 0.83 1.28 7.44
N VAL A 129 0.00 1.42 6.42
CA VAL A 129 -0.05 2.59 5.54
C VAL A 129 -1.31 3.40 5.87
N GLY A 130 -1.11 4.70 6.10
CA GLY A 130 -2.16 5.66 6.41
C GLY A 130 -3.02 6.06 5.20
N ASN A 131 -3.72 7.18 5.35
CA ASN A 131 -4.47 7.81 4.26
C ASN A 131 -3.58 8.83 3.54
N VAL A 132 -4.06 9.30 2.39
CA VAL A 132 -3.46 10.44 1.68
C VAL A 132 -3.85 11.72 2.39
N GLU A 133 -2.84 12.46 2.84
CA GLU A 133 -2.96 13.76 3.50
C GLU A 133 -2.36 14.85 2.61
N TRP A 134 -3.06 15.97 2.48
CA TRP A 134 -2.70 17.07 1.59
C TRP A 134 -2.22 18.26 2.38
N ALA A 135 -1.07 18.83 2.00
CA ALA A 135 -0.49 19.99 2.66
C ALA A 135 -1.43 21.22 2.64
N SER A 136 -2.23 21.37 1.59
CA SER A 136 -3.23 22.44 1.47
C SER A 136 -4.51 22.19 2.26
N GLY A 137 -4.73 20.95 2.75
CA GLY A 137 -6.02 20.48 3.23
C GLY A 137 -7.05 20.18 2.12
N VAL A 138 -6.71 20.40 0.85
CA VAL A 138 -7.59 20.21 -0.31
C VAL A 138 -7.09 19.03 -1.15
N ARG A 139 -7.98 18.07 -1.42
CA ARG A 139 -7.66 16.91 -2.26
C ARG A 139 -7.31 17.34 -3.69
N ASP A 140 -6.28 16.73 -4.25
CA ASP A 140 -5.75 16.97 -5.61
C ASP A 140 -5.09 18.35 -5.82
N ASP A 141 -4.85 19.11 -4.75
CA ASP A 141 -4.08 20.36 -4.82
C ASP A 141 -2.59 20.09 -4.52
N TYR A 142 -1.78 20.14 -5.58
CA TYR A 142 -0.33 19.94 -5.53
C TYR A 142 0.47 21.26 -5.42
N SER A 143 -0.20 22.40 -5.20
CA SER A 143 0.46 23.73 -5.19
C SER A 143 1.10 24.11 -3.85
N LYS A 144 0.78 23.39 -2.79
CA LYS A 144 1.31 23.61 -1.43
C LYS A 144 2.33 22.54 -1.06
N SER A 145 3.11 22.82 -0.03
CA SER A 145 4.08 21.87 0.53
C SER A 145 3.89 21.83 2.04
N TRP A 146 4.06 20.65 2.65
CA TRP A 146 4.15 20.55 4.10
C TRP A 146 5.34 21.38 4.59
N ALA A 147 5.14 22.13 5.68
CA ALA A 147 6.20 22.93 6.26
C ALA A 147 7.20 22.03 6.98
N ASP A 148 8.43 22.01 6.49
CA ASP A 148 9.61 21.51 7.18
C ASP A 148 10.80 22.43 6.89
N ASP A 149 11.82 22.42 7.75
CA ASP A 149 12.96 23.34 7.69
C ASP A 149 13.72 23.28 6.34
N ALA A 150 13.60 22.17 5.61
CA ALA A 150 14.27 21.94 4.35
C ALA A 150 13.32 21.93 3.14
N ASN A 151 12.01 22.17 3.32
CA ASN A 151 10.98 22.04 2.29
C ASN A 151 11.05 20.68 1.53
N GLY A 152 11.38 19.60 2.25
CA GLY A 152 11.63 18.27 1.70
C GLY A 152 10.38 17.40 1.51
N LEU A 153 9.25 17.74 2.12
CA LEU A 153 8.07 16.86 2.14
C LEU A 153 7.14 17.02 0.93
N GLY A 154 6.98 18.22 0.39
CA GLY A 154 6.10 18.45 -0.77
C GLY A 154 4.60 18.37 -0.44
N PRO A 155 3.73 18.21 -1.46
CA PRO A 155 2.28 18.45 -1.33
C PRO A 155 1.50 17.34 -0.62
N VAL A 156 2.06 16.14 -0.52
CA VAL A 156 1.35 14.94 -0.07
C VAL A 156 2.17 14.21 0.97
N TRP A 157 1.48 13.75 2.01
CA TRP A 157 2.01 12.85 3.02
C TRP A 157 1.15 11.59 3.11
N VAL A 158 1.79 10.43 3.15
CA VAL A 158 1.15 9.16 3.51
C VAL A 158 1.95 8.51 4.63
N GLY A 159 1.48 8.69 5.86
CA GLY A 159 2.15 8.16 7.04
C GLY A 159 2.26 6.65 7.05
N MET A 160 3.35 6.14 7.62
CA MET A 160 3.60 4.73 7.84
C MET A 160 3.91 4.46 9.30
N ARG A 161 3.38 3.35 9.82
CA ARG A 161 3.68 2.87 11.17
C ARG A 161 4.18 1.43 11.11
N CYS A 162 5.33 1.16 11.72
CA CYS A 162 5.86 -0.20 11.78
C CYS A 162 4.89 -1.10 12.56
N ASN A 163 4.69 -2.33 12.08
CA ASN A 163 3.89 -3.35 12.76
C ASN A 163 4.68 -4.08 13.87
N SER A 164 5.93 -3.67 14.11
CA SER A 164 6.80 -4.20 15.16
C SER A 164 7.45 -3.05 15.93
N PRO A 165 7.87 -3.26 17.19
CA PRO A 165 8.60 -2.25 17.95
C PRO A 165 9.80 -1.75 17.17
N THR A 166 9.93 -0.43 17.04
CA THR A 166 11.04 0.22 16.36
C THR A 166 11.29 1.59 16.97
N GLU A 167 12.53 2.04 16.89
CA GLU A 167 12.92 3.41 17.25
C GLU A 167 12.54 4.42 16.16
N ARG A 168 12.13 3.97 14.97
CA ARG A 168 11.78 4.86 13.84
C ARG A 168 10.36 5.41 13.98
N THR A 169 10.22 6.72 13.88
CA THR A 169 8.95 7.44 13.90
C THR A 169 8.90 8.44 12.75
N ALA A 170 7.73 9.07 12.53
CA ALA A 170 7.53 10.08 11.48
C ALA A 170 7.99 9.62 10.09
N ILE A 171 7.69 8.36 9.76
CA ILE A 171 8.01 7.74 8.47
C ILE A 171 6.79 7.80 7.57
N GLY A 172 6.99 8.00 6.28
CA GLY A 172 5.91 7.96 5.30
C GLY A 172 6.41 7.95 3.86
N PHE A 173 5.47 7.98 2.93
CA PHE A 173 5.71 8.33 1.55
C PHE A 173 5.44 9.82 1.34
N HIS A 174 6.29 10.46 0.55
CA HIS A 174 6.13 11.86 0.13
C HIS A 174 6.96 12.12 -1.12
N LEU A 175 6.85 13.32 -1.71
CA LEU A 175 7.73 13.75 -2.79
C LEU A 175 9.10 14.11 -2.21
N ASP A 176 10.21 13.68 -2.83
CA ASP A 176 11.54 14.21 -2.49
C ASP A 176 11.69 15.64 -3.04
N ASN A 177 11.01 16.57 -2.38
CA ASN A 177 10.64 17.87 -2.96
C ASN A 177 11.84 18.82 -3.13
N ASN A 178 12.87 18.66 -2.29
CA ASN A 178 14.10 19.43 -2.33
C ASN A 178 15.27 18.65 -2.95
N ALA A 179 15.01 17.57 -3.69
CA ALA A 179 16.02 16.67 -4.25
C ALA A 179 17.11 17.37 -5.08
N ALA A 180 16.78 18.50 -5.71
CA ALA A 180 17.75 19.28 -6.49
C ALA A 180 18.83 19.94 -5.62
N ALA A 181 18.53 20.28 -4.36
CA ALA A 181 19.44 20.93 -3.43
C ALA A 181 19.98 19.97 -2.36
N SER A 182 19.16 19.04 -1.89
CA SER A 182 19.49 18.11 -0.81
C SER A 182 18.84 16.74 -1.06
N PRO A 183 19.37 15.94 -2.00
CA PRO A 183 18.78 14.66 -2.39
C PRO A 183 18.74 13.64 -1.26
N GLY A 184 17.64 12.90 -1.16
CA GLY A 184 17.46 11.84 -0.17
C GLY A 184 16.52 12.22 0.97
N THR A 185 16.20 11.26 1.83
CA THR A 185 15.27 11.46 2.96
C THR A 185 15.92 11.11 4.29
N ASN A 186 15.27 11.46 5.41
CA ASN A 186 15.65 10.96 6.74
C ASN A 186 15.02 9.58 7.06
N GLY A 187 14.85 8.74 6.03
CA GLY A 187 14.30 7.39 6.12
C GLY A 187 12.88 7.21 5.61
N CYS A 188 12.23 8.27 5.19
CA CYS A 188 10.98 8.18 4.43
C CYS A 188 11.22 7.57 3.05
N VAL A 189 10.14 7.23 2.35
CA VAL A 189 10.18 6.80 0.96
C VAL A 189 9.91 8.03 0.09
N GLY A 190 10.98 8.62 -0.44
CA GLY A 190 10.91 9.82 -1.27
C GLY A 190 10.63 9.45 -2.72
N ILE A 191 9.45 9.80 -3.21
CA ILE A 191 9.05 9.63 -4.61
C ILE A 191 9.78 10.70 -5.44
N SER A 192 10.40 10.29 -6.54
CA SER A 192 11.39 11.14 -7.23
C SER A 192 10.81 12.21 -8.15
N SER A 193 9.50 12.16 -8.47
CA SER A 193 8.88 13.14 -9.35
C SER A 193 7.42 13.40 -8.98
N LEU A 194 6.92 14.59 -9.32
CA LEU A 194 5.50 14.93 -9.12
C LEU A 194 4.57 14.03 -9.96
N ALA A 195 5.02 13.58 -11.13
CA ALA A 195 4.26 12.67 -11.97
C ALA A 195 4.09 11.29 -11.29
N ASP A 196 5.16 10.76 -10.72
CA ASP A 196 5.11 9.51 -9.96
C ASP A 196 4.32 9.66 -8.65
N LEU A 197 4.38 10.82 -8.00
CA LEU A 197 3.56 11.11 -6.83
C LEU A 197 2.07 11.10 -7.18
N LYS A 198 1.67 11.71 -8.30
CA LYS A 198 0.28 11.68 -8.78
C LYS A 198 -0.18 10.25 -9.05
N LYS A 199 0.69 9.44 -9.64
CA LYS A 199 0.44 8.02 -9.88
C LYS A 199 0.27 7.23 -8.58
N PHE A 200 1.15 7.45 -7.60
CA PHE A 200 1.06 6.88 -6.25
C PHE A 200 -0.26 7.23 -5.56
N VAL A 201 -0.64 8.51 -5.55
CA VAL A 201 -1.92 8.98 -4.97
C VAL A 201 -3.10 8.27 -5.64
N GLY A 202 -3.01 8.04 -6.94
CA GLY A 202 -4.01 7.28 -7.70
C GLY A 202 -4.32 5.89 -7.14
N TRP A 203 -3.36 5.24 -6.46
CA TRP A 203 -3.57 3.93 -5.83
C TRP A 203 -4.56 3.96 -4.67
N PHE A 204 -4.84 5.15 -4.12
CA PHE A 204 -5.75 5.37 -2.99
C PHE A 204 -7.12 5.94 -3.40
N ASN A 205 -7.35 6.21 -4.70
CA ASN A 205 -8.57 6.85 -5.18
C ASN A 205 -9.85 6.04 -4.91
N ASP A 206 -9.74 4.71 -4.89
CA ASP A 206 -10.83 3.83 -4.48
C ASP A 206 -10.55 3.28 -3.09
N PRO A 207 -11.26 3.75 -2.04
CA PRO A 207 -11.07 3.28 -0.67
C PRO A 207 -11.23 1.76 -0.48
N ARG A 208 -11.94 1.08 -1.39
CA ARG A 208 -12.12 -0.38 -1.36
C ARG A 208 -10.83 -1.14 -1.66
N TYR A 209 -9.94 -0.54 -2.44
CA TYR A 209 -8.68 -1.14 -2.90
C TYR A 209 -7.44 -0.38 -2.43
N ALA A 210 -7.60 0.70 -1.68
CA ALA A 210 -6.49 1.49 -1.15
C ALA A 210 -5.54 0.60 -0.32
N PRO A 211 -4.22 0.59 -0.63
CA PRO A 211 -3.30 -0.26 0.09
C PRO A 211 -3.15 0.19 1.55
N ARG A 212 -3.26 -0.76 2.48
CA ARG A 212 -3.13 -0.52 3.94
C ARG A 212 -1.86 -1.10 4.54
N VAL A 213 -1.10 -1.82 3.74
CA VAL A 213 0.15 -2.46 4.14
C VAL A 213 1.21 -2.18 3.10
N ALA A 214 2.41 -1.83 3.57
CA ALA A 214 3.63 -1.81 2.81
C ALA A 214 4.57 -2.89 3.34
N ILE A 215 5.13 -3.68 2.43
CA ILE A 215 6.15 -4.69 2.70
C ILE A 215 7.47 -4.13 2.18
N VAL A 216 8.34 -3.79 3.10
CA VAL A 216 9.69 -3.33 2.80
C VAL A 216 10.59 -4.55 2.77
N ASN A 217 11.16 -4.88 1.62
CA ASN A 217 11.94 -6.09 1.39
C ASN A 217 13.31 -5.74 0.78
N TRP A 218 14.35 -5.86 1.59
CA TRP A 218 15.75 -5.64 1.20
C TRP A 218 16.50 -6.95 0.93
N GLY A 219 15.84 -8.10 1.11
CA GLY A 219 16.42 -9.42 0.99
C GLY A 219 17.19 -9.85 2.24
N LEU A 220 16.86 -9.30 3.42
CA LEU A 220 17.53 -9.60 4.70
C LEU A 220 16.83 -10.72 5.48
N GLY A 221 15.72 -11.23 4.97
CA GLY A 221 15.07 -12.46 5.47
C GLY A 221 14.03 -12.26 6.57
N THR A 222 13.58 -11.03 6.82
CA THR A 222 12.57 -10.73 7.85
C THR A 222 11.15 -10.56 7.31
N VAL A 223 10.98 -10.54 5.99
CA VAL A 223 9.69 -10.48 5.32
C VAL A 223 9.60 -11.53 4.21
N GLU A 224 8.38 -11.88 3.83
CA GLU A 224 8.14 -12.86 2.76
C GLU A 224 8.71 -12.37 1.42
N THR A 225 9.41 -13.27 0.75
CA THR A 225 9.70 -13.16 -0.69
C THR A 225 8.53 -13.80 -1.42
N LEU A 226 7.76 -13.02 -2.20
CA LEU A 226 6.81 -13.66 -3.10
C LEU A 226 7.63 -14.49 -4.09
N LYS A 227 7.36 -15.81 -4.11
CA LYS A 227 7.91 -16.70 -5.12
C LYS A 227 7.45 -16.20 -6.48
N SER A 228 8.43 -15.90 -7.33
CA SER A 228 8.25 -15.61 -8.75
C SER A 228 7.59 -16.76 -9.48
#